data_AF-A0A8S1J8F3-F1
#
_entry.id   AF-A0A8S1J8F3-F1
#
_cell.length_a   1.000
_cell.length_b   1.000
_cell.length_c   1.000
_cell.angle_alpha   90.00
_cell.angle_beta   90.00
_cell.angle_gamma   90.00
#
_symmetry.space_group_name_H-M   'P 1'
#
loop_
_entity.id
_entity.type
_entity.pdbx_description
1 polymer ?
#
loop_
_entity_poly.entity_id
_entity_poly.type
_entity_poly.pdbx_seq_one_letter_code
_entity_poly.pdbx_strand_id
1 'polypeptide(L)'
;MLQNERLVSSQLRDTIGRGTALMAKRFSASQKITMDQQRVLRDLDMPKLQAVVLRDAGVPWLPPSILTAHLLAIDLTSSGITELPPQVSCLKSLQLLRVDDCRGLTYLPSEMGAMVELRVLSMRGCRGIYELPESMGSLTKLSKLLMPECGIAHFYLPDMRKWQRLTMLDLRGCVGLKQLPPNFGDLTCLANLNFGGCWQLTCLPSSIGQMLHLRVLILHNCRSLTALPDSTTNLAELEELDLQQCKQLADLPSALGSCCLKLRILRLQGIEPMAFPQFASSLECLEVLGLPEGCEVPEGCKEHFDELEVSLEQDGAGVLCGDNVIFSTPLHWAAEHGMDKMATFHLSEVDVDFRDRVGLGASMVLLQVCSPTLTDIESFPAKPSLGGATPLFGAAQNGHKSTAALLLEHGAAVDATRKVGATPLIRAAQKGLTSTAALLLEHSATLDATDQGGATPLFWAAVMGHNSTAALLLEHDAAVDATNQEGKTPLLAALAYRDFLSGKPHDEGTILEILELLADKGAPLDAADQGGTTPLMEAAALGYTRAAELLLNKGASSELADKEGRTAASLARSKGHNELAEMLEAA
;
A
#
# COMPACT_ATOMS: atom_id res chain seq x y z
N MET A 1 -27.69 -20.82 -3.68
CA MET A 1 -28.89 -19.99 -3.46
C MET A 1 -28.59 -18.55 -3.83
N LEU A 2 -29.53 -17.86 -4.47
CA LEU A 2 -29.44 -16.41 -4.74
C LEU A 2 -29.70 -15.65 -3.43
N GLN A 3 -28.67 -15.06 -2.82
CA GLN A 3 -28.88 -14.00 -1.84
C GLN A 3 -29.18 -12.68 -2.59
N ASN A 4 -30.42 -12.56 -3.04
CA ASN A 4 -31.05 -11.24 -3.06
C ASN A 4 -31.11 -10.77 -1.60
N GLU A 5 -30.35 -9.72 -1.23
CA GLU A 5 -30.84 -8.55 -0.48
C GLU A 5 -29.72 -7.60 0.03
N ARG A 6 -29.99 -6.29 -0.08
CA ARG A 6 -29.57 -5.20 0.85
C ARG A 6 -28.09 -4.80 1.03
N LEU A 7 -27.11 -5.31 0.27
CA LEU A 7 -25.71 -4.83 0.34
C LEU A 7 -25.25 -4.00 -0.87
N VAL A 8 -25.95 -2.87 -1.07
CA VAL A 8 -25.46 -1.72 -1.85
C VAL A 8 -24.46 -0.95 -0.98
N SER A 9 -23.26 -0.64 -1.50
CA SER A 9 -22.22 0.07 -0.73
C SER A 9 -22.71 1.44 -0.24
N SER A 10 -22.11 1.96 0.83
CA SER A 10 -22.38 3.33 1.30
C SER A 10 -22.17 4.34 0.17
N GLN A 11 -21.05 4.24 -0.54
CA GLN A 11 -20.72 5.05 -1.72
C GLN A 11 -21.84 5.08 -2.79
N LEU A 12 -22.50 3.95 -3.06
CA LEU A 12 -23.64 3.90 -3.99
C LEU A 12 -24.88 4.61 -3.43
N ARG A 13 -25.15 4.48 -2.13
CA ARG A 13 -26.26 5.14 -1.44
C ARG A 13 -26.05 6.65 -1.26
N ASP A 14 -24.85 7.10 -0.94
CA ASP A 14 -24.53 8.52 -0.82
C ASP A 14 -24.54 9.22 -2.20
N THR A 15 -24.18 8.51 -3.29
CA THR A 15 -24.24 9.07 -4.66
C THR A 15 -25.67 9.21 -5.21
N ILE A 16 -26.56 8.25 -4.94
CA ILE A 16 -27.92 8.18 -5.50
C ILE A 16 -28.99 8.72 -4.53
N GLY A 17 -28.64 8.92 -3.26
CA GLY A 17 -29.49 9.47 -2.22
C GLY A 17 -29.85 8.45 -1.14
N ARG A 18 -29.79 8.87 0.13
CA ARG A 18 -29.95 7.98 1.30
C ARG A 18 -31.34 7.32 1.45
N GLY A 19 -32.32 7.69 0.62
CA GLY A 19 -33.69 7.17 0.65
C GLY A 19 -34.07 6.17 -0.47
N THR A 20 -33.21 5.95 -1.47
CA THR A 20 -33.54 5.11 -2.63
C THR A 20 -33.15 3.65 -2.42
N ALA A 21 -34.16 2.78 -2.26
CA ALA A 21 -33.98 1.33 -2.13
C ALA A 21 -33.59 0.68 -3.47
N LEU A 22 -32.30 0.78 -3.81
CA LEU A 22 -31.71 0.27 -5.04
C LEU A 22 -31.79 -1.26 -5.12
N MET A 23 -32.54 -1.79 -6.10
CA MET A 23 -32.46 -3.20 -6.48
C MET A 23 -31.17 -3.42 -7.28
N ALA A 24 -30.18 -4.02 -6.63
CA ALA A 24 -28.84 -4.22 -7.17
C ALA A 24 -28.47 -5.71 -7.27
N LYS A 25 -27.79 -6.10 -8.35
CA LYS A 25 -27.21 -7.44 -8.51
C LYS A 25 -25.69 -7.34 -8.45
N ARG A 26 -25.07 -8.08 -7.52
CA ARG A 26 -23.62 -8.06 -7.28
C ARG A 26 -22.98 -9.40 -7.66
N PHE A 27 -21.86 -9.34 -8.36
CA PHE A 27 -20.94 -10.44 -8.63
C PHE A 27 -19.54 -10.04 -8.11
N SER A 28 -18.77 -11.00 -7.61
CA SER A 28 -17.44 -10.80 -7.00
C SER A 28 -16.58 -12.06 -7.14
N ALA A 29 -15.25 -11.93 -7.10
CA ALA A 29 -14.26 -13.01 -7.32
C ALA A 29 -14.53 -14.37 -6.63
N SER A 30 -15.16 -14.37 -5.45
CA SER A 30 -15.59 -15.60 -4.75
C SER A 30 -16.65 -16.43 -5.50
N GLN A 31 -17.24 -15.87 -6.55
CA GLN A 31 -18.10 -16.53 -7.53
C GLN A 31 -17.47 -16.39 -8.92
N LYS A 32 -16.50 -17.25 -9.27
CA LYS A 32 -16.05 -17.41 -10.66
C LYS A 32 -17.28 -17.63 -11.55
N ILE A 33 -17.52 -16.72 -12.48
CA ILE A 33 -18.71 -16.74 -13.34
C ILE A 33 -18.66 -17.97 -14.25
N THR A 34 -19.39 -19.02 -13.86
CA THR A 34 -19.54 -20.25 -14.64
C THR A 34 -20.32 -19.98 -15.92
N MET A 35 -20.30 -20.91 -16.90
CA MET A 35 -21.11 -20.75 -18.13
C MET A 35 -22.61 -20.54 -17.84
N ASP A 36 -23.13 -21.11 -16.76
CA ASP A 36 -24.52 -20.88 -16.33
C ASP A 36 -24.72 -19.47 -15.76
N GLN A 37 -23.75 -18.91 -15.04
CA GLN A 37 -23.80 -17.50 -14.64
C GLN A 37 -23.65 -16.55 -15.84
N GLN A 38 -22.92 -16.94 -16.90
CA GLN A 38 -22.92 -16.20 -18.18
C GLN A 38 -24.28 -16.25 -18.89
N ARG A 39 -25.08 -17.32 -18.77
CA ARG A 39 -26.49 -17.33 -19.21
C ARG A 39 -27.33 -16.36 -18.36
N VAL A 40 -27.18 -16.40 -17.04
CA VAL A 40 -27.87 -15.49 -16.10
C VAL A 40 -27.49 -14.00 -16.29
N LEU A 41 -26.36 -13.69 -16.95
CA LEU A 41 -26.00 -12.35 -17.41
C LEU A 41 -26.67 -11.96 -18.74
N ARG A 42 -26.99 -12.90 -19.63
CA ARG A 42 -27.77 -12.64 -20.86
C ARG A 42 -29.24 -12.38 -20.50
N ASP A 43 -29.78 -13.18 -19.58
CA ASP A 43 -31.17 -13.12 -19.11
C ASP A 43 -31.37 -12.09 -17.98
N LEU A 44 -30.68 -10.94 -18.05
CA LEU A 44 -30.86 -9.81 -17.12
C LEU A 44 -32.11 -8.97 -17.43
N ASP A 45 -33.22 -9.62 -17.72
CA ASP A 45 -34.50 -8.97 -17.97
C ASP A 45 -35.27 -8.78 -16.65
N MET A 46 -34.93 -7.71 -15.94
CA MET A 46 -35.46 -7.40 -14.60
C MET A 46 -36.00 -5.96 -14.58
N PRO A 47 -37.32 -5.74 -14.71
CA PRO A 47 -37.92 -4.41 -14.88
C PRO A 47 -37.84 -3.48 -13.64
N LYS A 48 -37.14 -3.91 -12.58
CA LYS A 48 -36.88 -3.14 -11.36
C LYS A 48 -35.39 -2.98 -11.05
N LEU A 49 -34.48 -3.46 -11.89
CA LEU A 49 -33.04 -3.38 -11.65
C LEU A 49 -32.57 -1.92 -11.78
N GLN A 50 -31.94 -1.39 -10.73
CA GLN A 50 -31.48 0.01 -10.67
C GLN A 50 -29.97 0.15 -10.51
N ALA A 51 -29.26 -0.90 -10.12
CA ALA A 51 -27.80 -0.89 -10.08
C ALA A 51 -27.19 -2.24 -10.47
N VAL A 52 -26.04 -2.19 -11.14
CA VAL A 52 -25.23 -3.35 -11.53
C VAL A 52 -23.84 -3.23 -10.92
N VAL A 53 -23.37 -4.28 -10.24
CA VAL A 53 -22.05 -4.34 -9.63
C VAL A 53 -21.34 -5.62 -10.07
N LEU A 54 -20.39 -5.52 -10.99
CA LEU A 54 -19.59 -6.62 -11.55
C LEU A 54 -18.12 -6.41 -11.16
N ARG A 55 -17.79 -6.63 -9.89
CA ARG A 55 -16.40 -6.48 -9.43
C ARG A 55 -15.61 -7.77 -9.61
N ASP A 56 -14.35 -7.66 -10.05
CA ASP A 56 -13.44 -8.79 -10.24
C ASP A 56 -14.02 -9.93 -11.11
N ALA A 57 -14.95 -9.58 -11.99
CA ALA A 57 -15.89 -10.53 -12.59
C ALA A 57 -15.30 -11.33 -13.77
N GLY A 58 -14.20 -10.87 -14.36
CA GLY A 58 -13.59 -11.48 -15.55
C GLY A 58 -14.50 -11.48 -16.79
N VAL A 59 -15.41 -10.52 -16.90
CA VAL A 59 -16.37 -10.37 -18.01
C VAL A 59 -15.86 -9.28 -18.96
N PRO A 60 -15.46 -9.61 -20.20
CA PRO A 60 -14.87 -8.63 -21.11
C PRO A 60 -15.88 -7.66 -21.76
N TRP A 61 -17.19 -7.87 -21.59
CA TRP A 61 -18.28 -7.19 -22.31
C TRP A 61 -19.49 -6.91 -21.42
N LEU A 62 -20.23 -5.82 -21.68
CA LEU A 62 -21.55 -5.61 -21.08
C LEU A 62 -22.65 -6.37 -21.86
N PRO A 63 -23.52 -7.13 -21.18
CA PRO A 63 -24.71 -7.70 -21.82
C PRO A 63 -25.63 -6.59 -22.37
N PRO A 64 -26.11 -6.69 -23.63
CA PRO A 64 -27.00 -5.69 -24.23
C PRO A 64 -28.28 -5.41 -23.43
N SER A 65 -28.81 -6.43 -22.73
CA SER A 65 -30.00 -6.34 -21.86
C SER A 65 -29.85 -5.35 -20.69
N ILE A 66 -28.61 -5.03 -20.28
CA ILE A 66 -28.33 -4.01 -19.26
C ILE A 66 -28.49 -2.60 -19.83
N LEU A 67 -28.24 -2.42 -21.13
CA LEU A 67 -28.18 -1.14 -21.82
C LEU A 67 -29.56 -0.56 -22.16
N THR A 68 -30.62 -1.35 -21.97
CA THR A 68 -32.03 -0.96 -22.10
C THR A 68 -32.73 -0.70 -20.76
N ALA A 69 -32.05 -0.90 -19.63
CA ALA A 69 -32.63 -0.79 -18.28
C ALA A 69 -32.50 0.62 -17.68
N HIS A 70 -33.45 1.00 -16.80
CA HIS A 70 -33.42 2.28 -16.06
C HIS A 70 -32.43 2.26 -14.88
N LEU A 71 -31.15 2.14 -15.20
CA LEU A 71 -30.07 2.06 -14.22
C LEU A 71 -29.68 3.44 -13.70
N LEU A 72 -29.37 3.48 -12.39
CA LEU A 72 -28.86 4.63 -11.66
C LEU A 72 -27.36 4.48 -11.35
N ALA A 73 -26.84 3.24 -11.25
CA ALA A 73 -25.41 2.96 -11.11
C ALA A 73 -24.92 1.73 -11.88
N ILE A 74 -23.71 1.84 -12.39
CA ILE A 74 -22.91 0.75 -12.94
C ILE A 74 -21.52 0.79 -12.30
N ASP A 75 -21.09 -0.31 -11.71
CA ASP A 75 -19.77 -0.50 -11.11
C ASP A 75 -19.14 -1.78 -11.68
N LEU A 76 -18.02 -1.60 -12.37
CA LEU A 76 -17.32 -2.59 -13.17
C LEU A 76 -15.86 -2.73 -12.70
N THR A 77 -15.58 -2.40 -11.43
CA THR A 77 -14.22 -2.38 -10.89
C THR A 77 -13.50 -3.71 -11.11
N SER A 78 -12.33 -3.69 -11.75
CA SER A 78 -11.53 -4.88 -12.08
C SER A 78 -12.29 -5.94 -12.91
N SER A 79 -13.35 -5.57 -13.63
CA SER A 79 -14.20 -6.56 -14.30
C SER A 79 -13.55 -7.24 -15.51
N GLY A 80 -12.44 -6.72 -16.01
CA GLY A 80 -11.75 -7.23 -17.21
C GLY A 80 -12.35 -6.74 -18.53
N ILE A 81 -13.19 -5.70 -18.51
CA ILE A 81 -13.77 -5.10 -19.72
C ILE A 81 -12.69 -4.50 -20.62
N THR A 82 -12.82 -4.76 -21.92
CA THR A 82 -11.97 -4.18 -22.98
C THR A 82 -12.64 -3.03 -23.73
N GLU A 83 -13.97 -3.00 -23.78
CA GLU A 83 -14.73 -1.94 -24.45
C GLU A 83 -16.05 -1.64 -23.73
N LEU A 84 -16.42 -0.36 -23.67
CA LEU A 84 -17.76 0.06 -23.28
C LEU A 84 -18.61 0.20 -24.54
N PRO A 85 -19.67 -0.60 -24.73
CA PRO A 85 -20.49 -0.54 -25.93
C PRO A 85 -21.16 0.85 -26.07
N PRO A 86 -21.28 1.42 -27.28
CA PRO A 86 -21.82 2.78 -27.48
C PRO A 86 -23.18 3.02 -26.82
N GLN A 87 -24.01 1.98 -26.72
CA GLN A 87 -25.34 1.98 -26.11
C GLN A 87 -25.32 2.25 -24.58
N VAL A 88 -24.16 2.21 -23.90
CA VAL A 88 -24.02 2.75 -22.53
C VAL A 88 -24.43 4.23 -22.49
N SER A 89 -24.16 4.99 -23.56
CA SER A 89 -24.55 6.40 -23.70
C SER A 89 -26.08 6.60 -23.71
N CYS A 90 -26.86 5.55 -24.01
CA CYS A 90 -28.32 5.59 -23.99
C CYS A 90 -28.89 5.56 -22.56
N LEU A 91 -28.08 5.25 -21.53
CA LEU A 91 -28.50 5.18 -20.12
C LEU A 91 -28.68 6.57 -19.50
N LYS A 92 -29.69 7.31 -19.95
CA LYS A 92 -29.98 8.70 -19.55
C LYS A 92 -30.25 8.89 -18.04
N SER A 93 -30.59 7.83 -17.31
CA SER A 93 -30.81 7.86 -15.86
C SER A 93 -29.56 7.59 -15.02
N LEU A 94 -28.43 7.22 -15.62
CA LEU A 94 -27.25 6.78 -14.88
C LEU A 94 -26.59 7.95 -14.14
N GLN A 95 -26.38 7.78 -12.84
CA GLN A 95 -25.78 8.78 -11.95
C GLN A 95 -24.33 8.41 -11.55
N LEU A 96 -24.00 7.13 -11.54
CA LEU A 96 -22.66 6.62 -11.24
C LEU A 96 -22.19 5.64 -12.33
N LEU A 97 -21.01 5.89 -12.89
CA LEU A 97 -20.26 4.92 -13.69
C LEU A 97 -18.87 4.73 -13.08
N ARG A 98 -18.54 3.50 -12.68
CA ARG A 98 -17.18 3.12 -12.25
C ARG A 98 -16.65 2.00 -13.13
N VAL A 99 -15.46 2.21 -13.67
CA VAL A 99 -14.66 1.25 -14.45
C VAL A 99 -13.23 1.20 -13.92
N ASP A 100 -13.05 1.34 -12.61
CA ASP A 100 -11.74 1.33 -11.95
C ASP A 100 -11.00 0.01 -12.24
N ASP A 101 -9.68 0.06 -12.45
CA ASP A 101 -8.79 -1.06 -12.80
C ASP A 101 -9.18 -1.85 -14.07
N CYS A 102 -10.02 -1.29 -14.96
CA CYS A 102 -10.29 -1.85 -16.29
C CYS A 102 -9.11 -1.63 -17.25
N ARG A 103 -7.98 -2.30 -16.99
CA ARG A 103 -6.72 -2.16 -17.76
C ARG A 103 -6.82 -2.43 -19.25
N GLY A 104 -7.84 -3.20 -19.68
CA GLY A 104 -8.11 -3.49 -21.08
C GLY A 104 -8.92 -2.42 -21.81
N LEU A 105 -9.52 -1.46 -21.09
CA LEU A 105 -10.36 -0.42 -21.67
C LEU A 105 -9.49 0.67 -22.32
N THR A 106 -9.63 0.82 -23.64
CA THR A 106 -8.78 1.71 -24.45
C THR A 106 -9.45 3.02 -24.87
N TYR A 107 -10.79 3.05 -24.94
CA TYR A 107 -11.56 4.23 -25.34
C TYR A 107 -12.88 4.31 -24.57
N LEU A 108 -13.48 5.50 -24.55
CA LEU A 108 -14.80 5.76 -24.00
C LEU A 108 -15.80 6.03 -25.14
N PRO A 109 -17.11 5.76 -24.95
CA PRO A 109 -18.11 6.02 -25.98
C PRO A 109 -18.13 7.48 -26.43
N SER A 110 -18.05 7.71 -27.74
CA SER A 110 -18.07 9.05 -28.34
C SER A 110 -19.33 9.86 -28.00
N GLU A 111 -20.45 9.18 -27.70
CA GLU A 111 -21.74 9.78 -27.35
C GLU A 111 -21.98 9.94 -25.84
N MET A 112 -20.98 9.69 -24.98
CA MET A 112 -21.13 9.72 -23.51
C MET A 112 -21.75 11.01 -22.95
N GLY A 113 -21.63 12.15 -23.64
CA GLY A 113 -22.34 13.39 -23.33
C GLY A 113 -23.88 13.29 -23.24
N ALA A 114 -24.49 12.23 -23.78
CA ALA A 114 -25.93 11.95 -23.67
C ALA A 114 -26.37 11.53 -22.25
N MET A 115 -25.42 11.15 -21.37
CA MET A 115 -25.66 10.68 -20.00
C MET A 115 -25.88 11.84 -19.02
N VAL A 116 -26.86 12.70 -19.29
CA VAL A 116 -27.05 14.00 -18.62
C VAL A 116 -27.28 13.94 -17.10
N GLU A 117 -27.67 12.79 -16.54
CA GLU A 117 -27.79 12.57 -15.09
C GLU A 117 -26.50 12.14 -14.40
N LEU A 118 -25.40 11.90 -15.13
CA LEU A 118 -24.16 11.37 -14.58
C LEU A 118 -23.51 12.35 -13.60
N ARG A 119 -23.34 11.91 -12.35
CA ARG A 119 -22.79 12.69 -11.23
C ARG A 119 -21.36 12.30 -10.91
N VAL A 120 -21.02 11.02 -11.06
CA VAL A 120 -19.71 10.49 -10.70
C VAL A 120 -19.23 9.55 -11.80
N LEU A 121 -18.06 9.86 -12.36
CA LEU A 121 -17.32 9.02 -13.28
C LEU A 121 -15.97 8.66 -12.64
N SER A 122 -15.72 7.36 -12.45
CA SER A 122 -14.47 6.84 -11.88
C SER A 122 -13.84 5.82 -12.81
N MET A 123 -12.59 6.04 -13.16
CA MET A 123 -11.81 5.27 -14.14
C MET A 123 -10.37 5.11 -13.66
N ARG A 124 -10.17 4.90 -12.35
CA ARG A 124 -8.84 4.79 -11.72
C ARG A 124 -8.05 3.64 -12.36
N GLY A 125 -6.77 3.82 -12.65
CA GLY A 125 -5.91 2.75 -13.18
C GLY A 125 -6.21 2.30 -14.62
N CYS A 126 -7.07 3.01 -15.36
CA CYS A 126 -7.38 2.73 -16.76
C CYS A 126 -6.26 3.16 -17.71
N ARG A 127 -5.13 2.45 -17.64
CA ARG A 127 -3.90 2.73 -18.41
C ARG A 127 -4.05 2.67 -19.92
N GLY A 128 -5.12 2.05 -20.44
CA GLY A 128 -5.42 2.00 -21.88
C GLY A 128 -6.10 3.26 -22.43
N ILE A 129 -6.78 4.06 -21.59
CA ILE A 129 -7.52 5.25 -22.05
C ILE A 129 -6.52 6.37 -22.36
N TYR A 130 -6.46 6.75 -23.64
CA TYR A 130 -5.52 7.75 -24.15
C TYR A 130 -6.18 9.11 -24.49
N GLU A 131 -7.50 9.17 -24.62
CA GLU A 131 -8.28 10.38 -24.95
C GLU A 131 -9.65 10.42 -24.23
N LEU A 132 -10.20 11.62 -24.05
CA LEU A 132 -11.58 11.82 -23.58
C LEU A 132 -12.47 12.31 -24.74
N PRO A 133 -13.69 11.78 -24.92
CA PRO A 133 -14.57 12.22 -25.99
C PRO A 133 -15.11 13.62 -25.72
N GLU A 134 -15.08 14.49 -26.74
CA GLU A 134 -15.55 15.89 -26.67
C GLU A 134 -16.97 16.02 -26.09
N SER A 135 -17.84 15.05 -26.38
CA SER A 135 -19.23 15.04 -25.89
C SER A 135 -19.34 15.07 -24.37
N MET A 136 -18.33 14.57 -23.63
CA MET A 136 -18.28 14.61 -22.16
C MET A 136 -18.42 16.04 -21.61
N GLY A 137 -18.04 17.06 -22.39
CA GLY A 137 -18.27 18.47 -22.07
C GLY A 137 -19.74 18.86 -21.87
N SER A 138 -20.69 18.02 -22.30
CA SER A 138 -22.14 18.25 -22.10
C SER A 138 -22.70 17.73 -20.77
N LEU A 139 -21.90 17.09 -19.92
CA LEU A 139 -22.33 16.53 -18.63
C LEU A 139 -22.57 17.59 -17.54
N THR A 140 -23.74 18.24 -17.58
CA THR A 140 -24.11 19.33 -16.64
C THR A 140 -24.25 18.92 -15.16
N LYS A 141 -24.45 17.62 -14.87
CA LYS A 141 -24.61 17.10 -13.50
C LYS A 141 -23.35 16.47 -12.90
N LEU A 142 -22.26 16.44 -13.65
CA LEU A 142 -21.01 15.85 -13.20
C LEU A 142 -20.48 16.59 -11.97
N SER A 143 -20.20 15.82 -10.91
CA SER A 143 -19.81 16.32 -9.58
C SER A 143 -18.46 15.79 -9.12
N LYS A 144 -18.06 14.59 -9.56
CA LYS A 144 -16.72 14.02 -9.35
C LYS A 144 -16.24 13.32 -10.62
N LEU A 145 -15.03 13.63 -11.06
CA LEU A 145 -14.32 12.96 -12.15
C LEU A 145 -12.99 12.43 -11.62
N LEU A 146 -12.82 11.11 -11.59
CA LEU A 146 -11.66 10.44 -10.99
C LEU A 146 -10.96 9.58 -12.05
N MET A 147 -9.78 10.02 -12.49
CA MET A 147 -8.96 9.34 -13.50
C MET A 147 -7.46 9.22 -13.13
N PRO A 148 -7.08 8.92 -11.88
CA PRO A 148 -5.68 8.68 -11.53
C PRO A 148 -5.11 7.47 -12.29
N GLU A 149 -3.82 7.54 -12.66
CA GLU A 149 -3.06 6.53 -13.39
C GLU A 149 -3.60 6.16 -14.79
N CYS A 150 -4.38 7.02 -15.44
CA CYS A 150 -4.77 6.83 -16.84
C CYS A 150 -3.61 7.16 -17.81
N GLY A 151 -3.46 6.34 -18.86
CA GLY A 151 -2.36 6.40 -19.84
C GLY A 151 -2.50 7.51 -20.89
N ILE A 152 -3.02 8.66 -20.48
CA ILE A 152 -3.41 9.76 -21.36
C ILE A 152 -2.17 10.46 -21.90
N ALA A 153 -1.77 10.07 -23.12
CA ALA A 153 -0.57 10.56 -23.80
C ALA A 153 -0.80 11.86 -24.59
N HIS A 154 -2.03 12.12 -25.02
CA HIS A 154 -2.41 13.30 -25.80
C HIS A 154 -3.68 13.92 -25.22
N PHE A 155 -3.53 14.97 -24.40
CA PHE A 155 -4.68 15.58 -23.73
C PHE A 155 -5.28 16.74 -24.55
N TYR A 156 -6.39 16.45 -25.22
CA TYR A 156 -7.43 17.45 -25.40
C TYR A 156 -8.50 17.20 -24.32
N LEU A 157 -8.66 18.15 -23.41
CA LEU A 157 -9.84 18.18 -22.55
C LEU A 157 -11.06 18.57 -23.41
N PRO A 158 -12.25 17.98 -23.15
CA PRO A 158 -13.49 18.46 -23.75
C PRO A 158 -13.80 19.89 -23.29
N ASP A 159 -14.75 20.58 -23.92
CA ASP A 159 -15.22 21.88 -23.41
C ASP A 159 -15.96 21.69 -22.06
N MET A 160 -15.26 21.99 -20.96
CA MET A 160 -15.75 21.79 -19.60
C MET A 160 -16.68 22.91 -19.09
N ARG A 161 -17.01 23.93 -19.90
CA ARG A 161 -17.84 25.08 -19.50
C ARG A 161 -19.14 24.73 -18.78
N LYS A 162 -19.73 23.57 -19.08
CA LYS A 162 -20.99 23.11 -18.51
C LYS A 162 -20.84 22.33 -17.20
N TRP A 163 -19.62 22.00 -16.77
CA TRP A 163 -19.32 21.24 -15.55
C TRP A 163 -19.43 22.10 -14.27
N GLN A 164 -20.42 23.00 -14.21
CA GLN A 164 -20.69 23.95 -13.10
C GLN A 164 -21.16 23.29 -11.79
N ARG A 165 -20.99 21.97 -11.67
CA ARG A 165 -21.27 21.19 -10.45
C ARG A 165 -20.10 20.30 -10.04
N LEU A 166 -18.99 20.34 -10.78
CA LEU A 166 -17.81 19.54 -10.51
C LEU A 166 -17.13 20.07 -9.26
N THR A 167 -17.09 19.23 -8.22
CA THR A 167 -16.46 19.52 -6.92
C THR A 167 -15.10 18.86 -6.77
N MET A 168 -14.86 17.75 -7.48
CA MET A 168 -13.61 17.00 -7.39
C MET A 168 -13.14 16.54 -8.77
N LEU A 169 -11.88 16.85 -9.10
CA LEU A 169 -11.17 16.43 -10.30
C LEU A 169 -9.82 15.81 -9.91
N ASP A 170 -9.69 14.49 -10.08
CA ASP A 170 -8.46 13.74 -9.80
C ASP A 170 -7.87 13.23 -11.12
N LEU A 171 -6.74 13.79 -11.53
CA LEU A 171 -5.98 13.50 -12.75
C LEU A 171 -4.54 13.07 -12.41
N ARG A 172 -4.34 12.51 -11.21
CA ARG A 172 -3.02 12.12 -10.69
C ARG A 172 -2.32 11.12 -11.60
N GLY A 173 -1.05 11.33 -11.92
CA GLY A 173 -0.26 10.42 -12.74
C GLY A 173 -0.67 10.37 -14.22
N CYS A 174 -1.41 11.37 -14.73
CA CYS A 174 -1.64 11.55 -16.16
C CYS A 174 -0.34 11.99 -16.85
N VAL A 175 0.53 11.03 -17.16
CA VAL A 175 1.92 11.23 -17.61
C VAL A 175 2.11 12.04 -18.88
N GLY A 176 1.11 12.16 -19.76
CA GLY A 176 1.16 12.99 -20.98
C GLY A 176 0.53 14.38 -20.84
N LEU A 177 0.08 14.76 -19.64
CA LEU A 177 -0.49 16.08 -19.39
C LEU A 177 0.60 17.16 -19.45
N LYS A 178 0.61 17.96 -20.51
CA LYS A 178 1.57 19.07 -20.69
C LYS A 178 1.03 20.43 -20.26
N GLN A 179 -0.22 20.72 -20.63
CA GLN A 179 -0.89 22.01 -20.41
C GLN A 179 -2.38 21.77 -20.19
N LEU A 180 -3.02 22.70 -19.50
CA LEU A 180 -4.48 22.75 -19.33
C LEU A 180 -5.07 23.79 -20.29
N PRO A 181 -6.33 23.63 -20.73
CA PRO A 181 -6.99 24.60 -21.60
C PRO A 181 -7.11 25.97 -20.91
N PRO A 182 -7.07 27.08 -21.66
CA PRO A 182 -7.06 28.43 -21.07
C PRO A 182 -8.33 28.75 -20.27
N ASN A 183 -9.45 28.07 -20.56
CA ASN A 183 -10.72 28.23 -19.87
C ASN A 183 -10.94 27.23 -18.71
N PHE A 184 -9.88 26.61 -18.20
CA PHE A 184 -9.95 25.69 -17.05
C PHE A 184 -10.61 26.31 -15.80
N GLY A 185 -10.40 27.61 -15.59
CA GLY A 185 -11.03 28.39 -14.51
C GLY A 185 -12.56 28.49 -14.53
N ASP A 186 -13.22 28.14 -15.65
CA ASP A 186 -14.68 28.13 -15.76
C ASP A 186 -15.32 27.15 -14.73
N LEU A 187 -14.56 26.23 -14.15
CA LEU A 187 -14.94 25.25 -13.13
C LEU A 187 -15.09 25.88 -11.71
N THR A 188 -15.96 26.88 -11.58
CA THR A 188 -16.11 27.72 -10.37
C THR A 188 -16.45 26.98 -9.07
N CYS A 189 -17.12 25.83 -9.15
CA CYS A 189 -17.54 25.01 -8.00
C CYS A 189 -16.52 23.94 -7.58
N LEU A 190 -15.32 23.92 -8.18
CA LEU A 190 -14.31 22.92 -7.89
C LEU A 190 -13.68 23.18 -6.51
N ALA A 191 -13.73 22.17 -5.64
CA ALA A 191 -13.19 22.21 -4.28
C ALA A 191 -11.87 21.42 -4.15
N ASN A 192 -11.74 20.31 -4.89
CA ASN A 192 -10.56 19.45 -4.85
C ASN A 192 -10.00 19.22 -6.26
N LEU A 193 -8.74 19.56 -6.46
CA LEU A 193 -8.01 19.42 -7.71
C LEU A 193 -6.69 18.69 -7.48
N ASN A 194 -6.50 17.53 -8.12
CA ASN A 194 -5.30 16.72 -7.98
C ASN A 194 -4.64 16.43 -9.33
N PHE A 195 -3.40 16.88 -9.47
CA PHE A 195 -2.48 16.67 -10.60
C PHE A 195 -1.17 16.01 -10.15
N GLY A 196 -1.10 15.42 -8.95
CA GLY A 196 0.13 14.81 -8.44
C GLY A 196 0.70 13.79 -9.42
N GLY A 197 2.01 13.77 -9.63
CA GLY A 197 2.68 12.88 -10.60
C GLY A 197 2.48 13.25 -12.08
N CYS A 198 1.84 14.39 -12.41
CA CYS A 198 1.82 14.94 -13.77
C CYS A 198 3.16 15.59 -14.13
N TRP A 199 4.22 14.78 -14.14
CA TRP A 199 5.61 15.16 -14.39
C TRP A 199 5.89 16.03 -15.64
N GLN A 200 5.02 16.02 -16.67
CA GLN A 200 5.15 16.83 -17.89
C GLN A 200 4.39 18.17 -17.85
N LEU A 201 3.60 18.46 -16.81
CA LEU A 201 2.80 19.67 -16.71
C LEU A 201 3.71 20.88 -16.54
N THR A 202 3.75 21.79 -17.52
CA THR A 202 4.70 22.91 -17.52
C THR A 202 4.21 24.14 -16.76
N CYS A 203 2.91 24.40 -16.81
CA CYS A 203 2.29 25.59 -16.19
C CYS A 203 0.79 25.36 -15.95
N LEU A 204 0.26 26.11 -14.97
CA LEU A 204 -1.18 26.25 -14.77
C LEU A 204 -1.69 27.52 -15.48
N PRO A 205 -2.92 27.50 -16.03
CA PRO A 205 -3.48 28.66 -16.71
C PRO A 205 -3.87 29.73 -15.70
N SER A 206 -3.72 31.00 -16.05
CA SER A 206 -4.08 32.14 -15.18
C SER A 206 -5.57 32.18 -14.81
N SER A 207 -6.43 31.44 -15.51
CA SER A 207 -7.84 31.27 -15.14
C SER A 207 -8.05 30.48 -13.85
N ILE A 208 -7.05 29.74 -13.33
CA ILE A 208 -7.20 28.98 -12.06
C ILE A 208 -7.67 29.86 -10.89
N GLY A 209 -7.25 31.13 -10.84
CA GLY A 209 -7.71 32.11 -9.84
C GLY A 209 -9.18 32.51 -9.90
N GLN A 210 -9.97 31.92 -10.80
CA GLN A 210 -11.43 32.06 -10.84
C GLN A 210 -12.15 30.99 -9.98
N MET A 211 -11.41 29.97 -9.52
CA MET A 211 -11.92 28.86 -8.72
C MET A 211 -12.04 29.24 -7.23
N LEU A 212 -12.92 30.19 -6.92
CA LEU A 212 -13.05 30.77 -5.56
C LEU A 212 -13.45 29.76 -4.47
N HIS A 213 -13.90 28.56 -4.82
CA HIS A 213 -14.25 27.48 -3.89
C HIS A 213 -13.16 26.39 -3.76
N LEU A 214 -12.00 26.55 -4.40
CA LEU A 214 -10.93 25.56 -4.38
C LEU A 214 -10.27 25.52 -3.00
N ARG A 215 -10.40 24.37 -2.33
CA ARG A 215 -9.84 24.09 -1.00
C ARG A 215 -8.55 23.28 -1.06
N VAL A 216 -8.45 22.33 -1.99
CA VAL A 216 -7.32 21.41 -2.08
C VAL A 216 -6.71 21.45 -3.47
N LEU A 217 -5.44 21.82 -3.56
CA LEU A 217 -4.64 21.83 -4.79
C LEU A 217 -3.39 20.96 -4.61
N ILE A 218 -3.41 19.77 -5.21
CA ILE A 218 -2.33 18.79 -5.13
C ILE A 218 -1.58 18.74 -6.46
N LEU A 219 -0.27 19.00 -6.41
CA LEU A 219 0.64 19.15 -7.54
C LEU A 219 1.98 18.41 -7.33
N HIS A 220 2.12 17.57 -6.29
CA HIS A 220 3.38 16.88 -6.00
C HIS A 220 3.97 16.15 -7.22
N ASN A 221 5.29 16.08 -7.33
CA ASN A 221 6.03 15.40 -8.40
C ASN A 221 5.70 15.92 -9.83
N CYS A 222 5.12 17.12 -9.97
CA CYS A 222 5.04 17.85 -11.23
C CYS A 222 6.42 18.46 -11.60
N ARG A 223 7.36 17.60 -11.99
CA ARG A 223 8.78 17.94 -12.19
C ARG A 223 9.05 19.02 -13.26
N SER A 224 8.16 19.20 -14.23
CA SER A 224 8.28 20.24 -15.27
C SER A 224 7.53 21.55 -14.95
N LEU A 225 6.86 21.65 -13.80
CA LEU A 225 6.11 22.86 -13.43
C LEU A 225 7.09 23.99 -13.08
N THR A 226 7.09 25.07 -13.85
CA THR A 226 8.08 26.14 -13.71
C THR A 226 7.63 27.29 -12.79
N ALA A 227 6.33 27.58 -12.79
CA ALA A 227 5.72 28.67 -12.00
C ALA A 227 4.25 28.38 -11.70
N LEU A 228 3.78 28.88 -10.56
CA LEU A 228 2.35 29.10 -10.32
C LEU A 228 1.96 30.49 -10.88
N PRO A 229 0.79 30.65 -11.53
CA PRO A 229 0.35 31.96 -11.99
C PRO A 229 -0.03 32.83 -10.79
N ASP A 230 0.22 34.14 -10.87
CA ASP A 230 -0.07 35.12 -9.81
C ASP A 230 -1.53 35.07 -9.33
N SER A 231 -2.45 34.67 -10.22
CA SER A 231 -3.87 34.51 -9.91
C SER A 231 -4.21 33.38 -8.94
N THR A 232 -3.27 32.47 -8.63
CA THR A 232 -3.42 31.52 -7.50
C THR A 232 -3.61 32.22 -6.15
N THR A 233 -3.19 33.48 -6.03
CA THR A 233 -3.44 34.31 -4.85
C THR A 233 -4.92 34.65 -4.64
N ASN A 234 -5.78 34.51 -5.66
CA ASN A 234 -7.23 34.73 -5.52
C ASN A 234 -7.98 33.56 -4.84
N LEU A 235 -7.29 32.46 -4.50
CA LEU A 235 -7.88 31.24 -3.96
C LEU A 235 -8.14 31.37 -2.44
N ALA A 236 -9.07 32.24 -2.07
CA ALA A 236 -9.35 32.60 -0.67
C ALA A 236 -9.84 31.43 0.23
N GLU A 237 -10.41 30.38 -0.36
CA GLU A 237 -10.85 29.16 0.33
C GLU A 237 -9.79 28.04 0.36
N LEU A 238 -8.55 28.29 -0.11
CA LEU A 238 -7.52 27.26 -0.18
C LEU A 238 -7.05 26.84 1.23
N GLU A 239 -7.24 25.56 1.55
CA GLU A 239 -6.88 24.90 2.82
C GLU A 239 -5.60 24.05 2.68
N GLU A 240 -5.35 23.44 1.51
CA GLU A 240 -4.19 22.60 1.25
C GLU A 240 -3.54 22.89 -0.10
N LEU A 241 -2.22 23.12 -0.08
CA LEU A 241 -1.34 23.28 -1.24
C LEU A 241 -0.14 22.33 -1.14
N ASP A 242 -0.11 21.31 -2.00
CA ASP A 242 0.95 20.31 -2.05
C ASP A 242 1.77 20.45 -3.34
N LEU A 243 3.04 20.82 -3.21
CA LEU A 243 4.01 21.06 -4.28
C LEU A 243 5.30 20.24 -4.08
N GLN A 244 5.25 19.16 -3.30
CA GLN A 244 6.41 18.31 -3.05
C GLN A 244 7.08 17.86 -4.36
N GLN A 245 8.41 17.80 -4.44
CA GLN A 245 9.16 17.30 -5.61
C GLN A 245 8.90 18.06 -6.93
N CYS A 246 8.38 19.30 -6.88
CA CYS A 246 8.29 20.23 -8.02
C CYS A 246 9.64 20.87 -8.35
N LYS A 247 10.61 20.05 -8.79
CA LYS A 247 12.04 20.43 -8.95
C LYS A 247 12.35 21.60 -9.91
N GLN A 248 11.41 22.04 -10.74
CA GLN A 248 11.60 23.20 -11.64
C GLN A 248 10.84 24.45 -11.20
N LEU A 249 10.11 24.41 -10.07
CA LEU A 249 9.33 25.53 -9.58
C LEU A 249 10.25 26.59 -9.00
N ALA A 250 10.40 27.72 -9.71
CA ALA A 250 11.40 28.73 -9.37
C ALA A 250 11.04 29.51 -8.09
N ASP A 251 9.81 30.02 -8.01
CA ASP A 251 9.32 30.85 -6.91
C ASP A 251 7.80 30.66 -6.70
N LEU A 252 7.34 31.04 -5.50
CA LEU A 252 5.92 31.12 -5.16
C LEU A 252 5.46 32.59 -5.20
N PRO A 253 4.21 32.89 -5.63
CA PRO A 253 3.66 34.24 -5.60
C PRO A 253 3.71 34.84 -4.20
N SER A 254 4.38 35.98 -4.03
CA SER A 254 4.62 36.60 -2.72
C SER A 254 3.34 36.99 -1.96
N ALA A 255 2.26 37.27 -2.68
CA ALA A 255 0.94 37.59 -2.11
C ALA A 255 0.13 36.34 -1.69
N LEU A 256 0.68 35.13 -1.78
CA LEU A 256 -0.02 33.90 -1.38
C LEU A 256 -0.32 33.90 0.12
N GLY A 257 0.62 34.34 0.96
CA GLY A 257 0.41 34.45 2.41
C GLY A 257 -0.58 35.55 2.84
N SER A 258 -0.74 36.61 2.05
CA SER A 258 -1.70 37.69 2.36
C SER A 258 -3.13 37.39 1.93
N CYS A 259 -3.33 36.44 1.01
CA CYS A 259 -4.63 36.20 0.37
C CYS A 259 -5.20 34.80 0.65
N CYS A 260 -4.36 33.79 0.88
CA CYS A 260 -4.78 32.42 1.21
C CYS A 260 -4.82 32.19 2.73
N LEU A 261 -5.52 33.06 3.47
CA LEU A 261 -5.52 33.05 4.95
C LEU A 261 -6.09 31.76 5.59
N LYS A 262 -6.80 30.94 4.81
CA LYS A 262 -7.32 29.62 5.22
C LYS A 262 -6.34 28.47 5.01
N LEU A 263 -5.14 28.72 4.51
CA LEU A 263 -4.17 27.67 4.17
C LEU A 263 -3.62 27.02 5.45
N ARG A 264 -4.05 25.76 5.67
CA ARG A 264 -3.66 24.92 6.81
C ARG A 264 -2.47 24.05 6.49
N ILE A 265 -2.32 23.63 5.24
CA ILE A 265 -1.28 22.69 4.81
C ILE A 265 -0.52 23.27 3.62
N LEU A 266 0.79 23.44 3.77
CA LEU A 266 1.72 23.85 2.71
C LEU A 266 2.90 22.88 2.64
N ARG A 267 3.05 22.13 1.54
CA ARG A 267 4.17 21.19 1.36
C ARG A 267 5.04 21.58 0.17
N LEU A 268 6.31 21.87 0.44
CA LEU A 268 7.33 22.39 -0.49
C LEU A 268 8.60 21.51 -0.54
N GLN A 269 8.60 20.35 0.11
CA GLN A 269 9.76 19.45 0.22
C GLN A 269 10.26 19.00 -1.17
N GLY A 270 11.56 19.08 -1.42
CA GLY A 270 12.17 18.66 -2.69
C GLY A 270 11.99 19.64 -3.87
N ILE A 271 11.78 20.93 -3.60
CA ILE A 271 11.92 22.02 -4.57
C ILE A 271 13.35 22.59 -4.45
N GLU A 272 14.09 22.69 -5.55
CA GLU A 272 15.50 23.10 -5.56
C GLU A 272 15.74 24.38 -6.40
N PRO A 273 16.50 25.37 -5.90
CA PRO A 273 16.56 25.87 -4.53
C PRO A 273 15.69 27.12 -4.39
N MET A 274 14.60 27.04 -3.62
CA MET A 274 13.74 28.20 -3.35
C MET A 274 14.16 28.89 -2.05
N ALA A 275 14.16 30.23 -2.03
CA ALA A 275 14.33 30.98 -0.79
C ALA A 275 13.16 30.72 0.18
N PHE A 276 13.38 30.84 1.50
CA PHE A 276 12.31 30.66 2.48
C PHE A 276 11.11 31.55 2.16
N PRO A 277 9.89 31.00 2.03
CA PRO A 277 8.70 31.78 1.70
C PRO A 277 8.34 32.68 2.90
N GLN A 278 8.85 33.92 2.90
CA GLN A 278 8.63 34.86 4.01
C GLN A 278 7.14 35.07 4.34
N PHE A 279 6.27 34.96 3.33
CA PHE A 279 4.82 35.03 3.48
C PHE A 279 4.21 33.89 4.31
N ALA A 280 4.92 32.76 4.52
CA ALA A 280 4.43 31.69 5.38
C ALA A 280 4.27 32.14 6.84
N SER A 281 5.05 33.15 7.27
CA SER A 281 4.90 33.80 8.59
C SER A 281 3.62 34.62 8.75
N SER A 282 2.90 34.94 7.66
CA SER A 282 1.61 35.64 7.71
C SER A 282 0.40 34.70 7.62
N LEU A 283 0.62 33.38 7.65
CA LEU A 283 -0.44 32.38 7.61
C LEU A 283 -0.78 31.92 9.04
N GLU A 284 -1.70 32.63 9.68
CA GLU A 284 -2.16 32.35 11.06
C GLU A 284 -2.88 30.99 11.20
N CYS A 285 -3.45 30.45 10.11
CA CYS A 285 -4.16 29.15 10.12
C CYS A 285 -3.28 27.97 9.70
N LEU A 286 -1.97 28.16 9.47
CA LEU A 286 -1.07 27.10 9.02
C LEU A 286 -0.85 26.09 10.15
N GLU A 287 -1.04 24.80 9.86
CA GLU A 287 -0.86 23.66 10.77
C GLU A 287 0.33 22.79 10.36
N VAL A 288 0.60 22.68 9.05
CA VAL A 288 1.65 21.83 8.49
C VAL A 288 2.47 22.61 7.46
N LEU A 289 3.79 22.72 7.69
CA LEU A 289 4.74 23.30 6.75
C LEU A 289 5.88 22.32 6.46
N GLY A 290 5.88 21.74 5.26
CA GLY A 290 7.03 20.98 4.75
C GLY A 290 7.96 21.88 3.94
N LEU A 291 9.17 22.15 4.43
CA LEU A 291 10.16 23.00 3.73
C LEU A 291 11.09 22.20 2.80
N PRO A 292 11.75 22.87 1.82
CA PRO A 292 12.88 22.30 1.10
C PRO A 292 14.07 22.00 2.02
N GLU A 293 14.87 21.02 1.65
CA GLU A 293 16.10 20.65 2.36
C GLU A 293 17.14 21.80 2.31
N GLY A 294 17.79 22.09 3.44
CA GLY A 294 18.74 23.21 3.55
C GLY A 294 18.10 24.61 3.59
N CYS A 295 16.78 24.73 3.64
CA CYS A 295 16.10 26.03 3.76
C CYS A 295 16.18 26.56 5.21
N GLU A 296 16.93 27.65 5.44
CA GLU A 296 17.02 28.27 6.77
C GLU A 296 15.76 29.07 7.11
N VAL A 297 15.12 28.75 8.25
CA VAL A 297 14.00 29.52 8.81
C VAL A 297 14.54 30.81 9.48
N PRO A 298 14.09 32.02 9.07
CA PRO A 298 14.53 33.28 9.67
C PRO A 298 14.25 33.33 11.18
N GLU A 299 15.14 33.95 11.97
CA GLU A 299 15.03 33.93 13.43
C GLU A 299 13.70 34.46 13.97
N GLY A 300 13.19 35.57 13.41
CA GLY A 300 11.89 36.15 13.79
C GLY A 300 10.67 35.34 13.33
N CYS A 301 10.87 34.18 12.70
CA CYS A 301 9.82 33.24 12.33
C CYS A 301 9.82 31.98 13.22
N LYS A 302 10.92 31.67 13.92
CA LYS A 302 11.11 30.37 14.61
C LYS A 302 10.02 30.09 15.65
N GLU A 303 9.64 31.08 16.46
CA GLU A 303 8.61 30.93 17.49
C GLU A 303 7.24 30.47 16.93
N HIS A 304 6.88 30.88 15.71
CA HIS A 304 5.65 30.45 15.03
C HIS A 304 5.77 29.04 14.40
N PHE A 305 6.99 28.60 14.09
CA PHE A 305 7.25 27.31 13.45
C PHE A 305 7.63 26.20 14.43
N ASP A 306 8.05 26.51 15.66
CA ASP A 306 8.30 25.53 16.73
C ASP A 306 7.00 24.84 17.23
N GLU A 307 5.83 25.45 17.00
CA GLU A 307 4.51 24.85 17.27
C GLU A 307 3.96 23.99 16.10
N LEU A 308 4.63 23.97 14.95
CA LEU A 308 4.17 23.32 13.71
C LEU A 308 4.90 22.00 13.42
N GLU A 309 4.26 21.10 12.66
CA GLU A 309 4.86 19.81 12.29
C GLU A 309 5.92 19.99 11.18
N VAL A 310 7.13 20.44 11.59
CA VAL A 310 8.26 20.69 10.70
C VAL A 310 9.06 19.40 10.44
N SER A 311 8.76 18.75 9.32
CA SER A 311 9.52 17.57 8.86
C SER A 311 10.83 17.98 8.16
N LEU A 312 11.94 17.93 8.89
CA LEU A 312 13.31 17.97 8.36
C LEU A 312 13.83 16.52 8.23
N GLU A 313 14.06 16.05 6.99
CA GLU A 313 14.68 14.73 6.76
C GLU A 313 16.20 14.79 6.92
N GLN A 314 16.79 13.69 7.38
CA GLN A 314 18.20 13.35 7.15
C GLN A 314 18.24 12.10 6.26
N ASP A 315 18.90 12.22 5.11
CA ASP A 315 19.37 11.18 4.17
C ASP A 315 18.80 9.75 4.31
N GLY A 316 17.97 9.30 3.35
CA GLY A 316 17.49 7.91 3.38
C GLY A 316 16.55 7.40 2.28
N ALA A 317 16.70 7.82 1.01
CA ALA A 317 15.97 7.24 -0.14
C ALA A 317 14.43 7.25 -0.04
N GLY A 318 13.80 8.42 -0.22
CA GLY A 318 12.34 8.60 -0.17
C GLY A 318 11.55 7.74 -1.17
N VAL A 319 10.83 6.74 -0.65
CA VAL A 319 9.94 5.85 -1.43
C VAL A 319 8.47 6.23 -1.24
N LEU A 320 7.93 6.91 -2.27
CA LEU A 320 6.55 6.78 -2.78
C LEU A 320 5.39 6.72 -1.75
N CYS A 321 4.84 7.89 -1.40
CA CYS A 321 3.47 7.98 -0.86
C CYS A 321 2.42 7.80 -1.99
N GLY A 322 2.16 6.55 -2.36
CA GLY A 322 1.16 6.14 -3.36
C GLY A 322 0.01 5.31 -2.76
N ASP A 323 -1.20 5.49 -3.32
CA ASP A 323 -2.51 5.07 -2.74
C ASP A 323 -2.61 3.65 -2.15
N ASN A 324 -3.34 3.57 -1.03
CA ASN A 324 -4.20 2.52 -0.45
C ASN A 324 -4.72 3.16 0.88
N VAL A 325 -5.20 2.44 1.90
CA VAL A 325 -5.31 3.00 3.28
C VAL A 325 -4.97 1.92 4.32
N ILE A 326 -4.15 2.24 5.34
CA ILE A 326 -3.99 1.41 6.54
C ILE A 326 -4.91 1.96 7.62
N PHE A 327 -5.77 1.09 8.17
CA PHE A 327 -6.46 1.37 9.43
C PHE A 327 -5.57 0.94 10.61
N SER A 328 -4.41 1.59 10.71
CA SER A 328 -3.47 1.51 11.82
C SER A 328 -3.61 2.78 12.68
N THR A 329 -3.47 2.69 14.02
CA THR A 329 -3.59 3.90 14.88
C THR A 329 -2.34 4.77 14.73
N PRO A 330 -2.36 6.06 15.13
CA PRO A 330 -1.16 6.90 15.12
C PRO A 330 0.04 6.27 15.83
N LEU A 331 -0.21 5.50 16.90
CA LEU A 331 0.80 4.70 17.60
C LEU A 331 1.39 3.56 16.75
N HIS A 332 0.58 2.90 15.92
CA HIS A 332 1.09 1.88 14.98
C HIS A 332 1.96 2.51 13.90
N TRP A 333 1.54 3.67 13.35
CA TRP A 333 2.34 4.38 12.35
C TRP A 333 3.68 4.83 12.93
N ALA A 334 3.65 5.44 14.12
CA ALA A 334 4.85 5.82 14.84
C ALA A 334 5.78 4.62 15.09
N ALA A 335 5.22 3.47 15.45
CA ALA A 335 5.97 2.23 15.64
C ALA A 335 6.52 1.62 14.33
N GLU A 336 5.75 1.68 13.23
CA GLU A 336 6.17 1.18 11.91
C GLU A 336 7.29 2.05 11.29
N HIS A 337 7.39 3.32 11.67
CA HIS A 337 8.36 4.28 11.12
C HIS A 337 9.45 4.76 12.10
N GLY A 338 9.43 4.32 13.37
CA GLY A 338 10.47 4.67 14.35
C GLY A 338 10.33 6.05 14.99
N MET A 339 9.12 6.61 15.04
CA MET A 339 8.86 7.98 15.51
C MET A 339 8.69 8.03 17.04
N ASP A 340 9.79 7.88 17.78
CA ASP A 340 9.83 7.77 19.25
C ASP A 340 9.00 8.84 19.99
N LYS A 341 9.10 10.12 19.57
CA LYS A 341 8.32 11.22 20.18
C LYS A 341 6.81 11.08 19.96
N MET A 342 6.39 10.67 18.76
CA MET A 342 4.99 10.47 18.40
C MET A 342 4.41 9.25 19.11
N ALA A 343 5.19 8.18 19.24
CA ALA A 343 4.82 7.03 20.07
C ALA A 343 4.62 7.44 21.53
N THR A 344 5.57 8.18 22.10
CA THR A 344 5.51 8.70 23.49
C THR A 344 4.25 9.54 23.74
N PHE A 345 3.87 10.41 22.79
CA PHE A 345 2.66 11.23 22.89
C PHE A 345 1.39 10.35 22.96
N HIS A 346 1.21 9.44 21.99
CA HIS A 346 0.00 8.62 21.91
C HIS A 346 -0.08 7.49 22.94
N LEU A 347 1.03 7.07 23.55
CA LEU A 347 1.05 6.12 24.67
C LEU A 347 0.29 6.63 25.92
N SER A 348 0.05 7.95 26.02
CA SER A 348 -0.76 8.53 27.08
C SER A 348 -2.28 8.46 26.84
N GLU A 349 -2.72 8.23 25.59
CA GLU A 349 -4.13 8.33 25.17
C GLU A 349 -4.72 7.02 24.61
N VAL A 350 -3.89 6.04 24.24
CA VAL A 350 -4.29 4.87 23.46
C VAL A 350 -3.81 3.57 24.13
N ASP A 351 -4.64 2.52 24.04
CA ASP A 351 -4.26 1.15 24.38
C ASP A 351 -3.03 0.70 23.55
N VAL A 352 -1.92 0.41 24.25
CA VAL A 352 -0.64 0.00 23.66
C VAL A 352 -0.73 -1.30 22.86
N ASP A 353 -1.66 -2.19 23.22
CA ASP A 353 -1.91 -3.48 22.59
C ASP A 353 -3.07 -3.47 21.59
N PHE A 354 -3.57 -2.28 21.22
CA PHE A 354 -4.59 -2.15 20.18
C PHE A 354 -4.16 -2.89 18.93
N ARG A 355 -5.08 -3.66 18.32
CA ARG A 355 -4.80 -4.44 17.10
C ARG A 355 -5.45 -3.79 15.89
N ASP A 356 -4.70 -3.61 14.81
CA ASP A 356 -5.23 -3.08 13.56
C ASP A 356 -6.33 -3.99 12.96
N ARG A 357 -7.40 -3.39 12.42
CA ARG A 357 -8.59 -4.13 11.97
C ARG A 357 -8.59 -4.33 10.45
N VAL A 358 -8.65 -5.59 10.02
CA VAL A 358 -8.94 -5.92 8.62
C VAL A 358 -10.40 -5.62 8.29
N GLY A 359 -10.63 -4.52 7.57
CA GLY A 359 -11.75 -4.29 6.65
C GLY A 359 -13.15 -4.76 7.06
N LEU A 360 -13.86 -3.96 7.85
CA LEU A 360 -15.32 -3.82 7.82
C LEU A 360 -15.68 -2.39 8.29
N GLY A 361 -16.71 -1.78 7.69
CA GLY A 361 -16.91 -0.33 7.76
C GLY A 361 -17.46 0.21 9.09
N ALA A 362 -17.04 1.44 9.41
CA ALA A 362 -17.67 2.42 10.31
C ALA A 362 -18.08 1.94 11.72
N SER A 363 -17.24 2.21 12.71
CA SER A 363 -17.66 2.67 14.06
C SER A 363 -16.50 3.31 14.83
N MET A 364 -16.48 4.64 14.78
CA MET A 364 -16.07 5.56 15.85
C MET A 364 -16.09 4.93 17.27
N VAL A 365 -14.90 4.74 17.89
CA VAL A 365 -14.59 5.04 19.32
C VAL A 365 -13.06 5.18 19.46
N LEU A 366 -12.61 6.38 19.87
CA LEU A 366 -11.31 6.78 20.48
C LEU A 366 -10.73 8.08 19.86
N LEU A 367 -11.51 9.16 19.97
CA LEU A 367 -11.01 10.54 20.12
C LEU A 367 -12.22 11.44 20.46
N GLN A 368 -12.72 11.30 21.70
CA GLN A 368 -13.81 12.15 22.21
C GLN A 368 -13.53 12.62 23.64
N VAL A 369 -12.31 13.10 23.86
CA VAL A 369 -11.90 13.84 25.07
C VAL A 369 -11.23 15.17 24.72
N CYS A 370 -10.61 15.32 23.53
CA CYS A 370 -9.89 16.54 23.13
C CYS A 370 -10.65 17.36 22.07
N SER A 371 -11.36 18.40 22.54
CA SER A 371 -11.99 19.52 21.81
C SER A 371 -13.21 19.24 20.88
N PRO A 372 -14.30 20.03 20.96
CA PRO A 372 -15.53 19.81 20.17
C PRO A 372 -15.57 20.51 18.79
N THR A 373 -14.43 20.86 18.18
CA THR A 373 -14.37 21.71 16.96
C THR A 373 -13.66 21.11 15.74
N LEU A 374 -13.21 19.85 15.78
CA LEU A 374 -12.53 19.20 14.65
C LEU A 374 -13.46 18.23 13.90
N THR A 375 -14.08 18.73 12.82
CA THR A 375 -14.68 17.91 11.76
C THR A 375 -13.99 18.24 10.44
N ASP A 376 -13.15 17.32 9.97
CA ASP A 376 -12.87 16.97 8.56
C ASP A 376 -11.43 16.40 8.43
N ILE A 377 -11.34 15.08 8.26
CA ILE A 377 -10.09 14.35 7.93
C ILE A 377 -10.43 13.23 6.92
N GLU A 378 -10.20 13.49 5.64
CA GLU A 378 -10.11 12.53 4.52
C GLU A 378 -8.88 12.94 3.68
N SER A 379 -7.99 12.10 3.12
CA SER A 379 -7.74 10.65 3.23
C SER A 379 -6.34 10.35 2.66
N PHE A 380 -5.46 9.63 3.38
CA PHE A 380 -4.04 9.41 2.99
C PHE A 380 -3.73 8.03 2.38
N PRO A 381 -2.62 7.91 1.61
CA PRO A 381 -2.24 6.72 0.83
C PRO A 381 -1.38 5.73 1.63
N ALA A 382 -1.76 4.45 1.76
CA ALA A 382 -1.01 3.51 2.60
C ALA A 382 -1.31 2.00 2.39
N LYS A 383 -0.27 1.17 2.18
CA LYS A 383 -0.32 -0.29 1.87
C LYS A 383 -1.29 -1.12 2.75
N PRO A 384 -1.82 -2.26 2.26
CA PRO A 384 -2.57 -3.16 3.13
C PRO A 384 -1.66 -3.76 4.22
N SER A 385 -1.85 -3.34 5.47
CA SER A 385 -1.32 -4.08 6.61
C SER A 385 -1.95 -5.48 6.66
N LEU A 386 -1.17 -6.48 7.05
CA LEU A 386 -1.69 -7.83 7.25
C LEU A 386 -2.43 -7.92 8.59
N GLY A 387 -3.60 -7.30 8.69
CA GLY A 387 -4.15 -6.88 9.98
C GLY A 387 -4.36 -7.95 11.06
N GLY A 388 -4.44 -7.46 12.30
CA GLY A 388 -4.27 -8.18 13.56
C GLY A 388 -2.89 -7.95 14.22
N ALA A 389 -2.06 -7.04 13.71
CA ALA A 389 -0.77 -6.65 14.28
C ALA A 389 -0.95 -5.60 15.40
N THR A 390 0.03 -5.52 16.31
CA THR A 390 0.16 -4.48 17.34
C THR A 390 1.25 -3.47 16.95
N PRO A 391 1.35 -2.30 17.63
CA PRO A 391 2.45 -1.36 17.41
C PRO A 391 3.82 -2.02 17.62
N LEU A 392 3.98 -2.84 18.66
CA LEU A 392 5.23 -3.55 18.94
C LEU A 392 5.63 -4.48 17.78
N PHE A 393 4.67 -5.16 17.15
CA PHE A 393 4.92 -5.97 15.97
C PHE A 393 5.43 -5.13 14.78
N GLY A 394 4.92 -3.90 14.63
CA GLY A 394 5.40 -2.93 13.62
C GLY A 394 6.85 -2.50 13.86
N ALA A 395 7.17 -2.06 15.08
CA ALA A 395 8.53 -1.67 15.46
C ALA A 395 9.53 -2.84 15.34
N ALA A 396 9.16 -4.03 15.82
CA ALA A 396 9.96 -5.24 15.68
C ALA A 396 10.13 -5.67 14.22
N GLN A 397 9.12 -5.47 13.37
CA GLN A 397 9.23 -5.76 11.94
C GLN A 397 10.23 -4.84 11.24
N ASN A 398 10.37 -3.57 11.63
CA ASN A 398 11.21 -2.61 10.90
C ASN A 398 12.53 -2.27 11.62
N GLY A 399 12.77 -2.87 12.80
CA GLY A 399 14.05 -2.75 13.52
C GLY A 399 14.18 -1.49 14.37
N HIS A 400 13.06 -0.82 14.66
CA HIS A 400 13.01 0.40 15.46
C HIS A 400 13.15 0.06 16.96
N LYS A 401 14.38 -0.28 17.38
CA LYS A 401 14.70 -0.69 18.76
C LYS A 401 14.20 0.31 19.79
N SER A 402 14.46 1.61 19.60
CA SER A 402 14.05 2.67 20.52
C SER A 402 12.53 2.69 20.73
N THR A 403 11.76 2.62 19.64
CA THR A 403 10.30 2.64 19.69
C THR A 403 9.74 1.35 20.26
N ALA A 404 10.36 0.20 19.97
CA ALA A 404 10.03 -1.07 20.61
C ALA A 404 10.27 -1.04 22.13
N ALA A 405 11.36 -0.40 22.59
CA ALA A 405 11.66 -0.25 24.02
C ALA A 405 10.59 0.62 24.71
N LEU A 406 10.26 1.78 24.14
CA LEU A 406 9.21 2.66 24.66
C LEU A 406 7.85 1.93 24.76
N LEU A 407 7.49 1.12 23.76
CA LEU A 407 6.25 0.33 23.79
C LEU A 407 6.27 -0.74 24.90
N LEU A 408 7.39 -1.45 25.07
CA LEU A 408 7.55 -2.47 26.11
C LEU A 408 7.58 -1.87 27.53
N GLU A 409 8.22 -0.72 27.71
CA GLU A 409 8.22 0.05 28.97
C GLU A 409 6.80 0.49 29.37
N HIS A 410 5.94 0.77 28.40
CA HIS A 410 4.52 1.12 28.60
C HIS A 410 3.59 -0.10 28.61
N GLY A 411 4.14 -1.32 28.68
CA GLY A 411 3.38 -2.55 28.93
C GLY A 411 2.83 -3.26 27.70
N ALA A 412 3.37 -3.02 26.50
CA ALA A 412 3.04 -3.79 25.30
C ALA A 412 3.23 -5.31 25.53
N ALA A 413 2.26 -6.13 25.13
CA ALA A 413 2.37 -7.58 25.19
C ALA A 413 3.44 -8.07 24.22
N VAL A 414 4.58 -8.47 24.78
CA VAL A 414 5.80 -8.89 24.07
C VAL A 414 5.56 -9.98 23.01
N ASP A 415 4.65 -10.91 23.28
CA ASP A 415 4.30 -12.03 22.39
C ASP A 415 3.02 -11.80 21.57
N ALA A 416 2.54 -10.56 21.42
CA ALA A 416 1.29 -10.27 20.71
C ALA A 416 1.34 -10.70 19.22
N THR A 417 0.64 -11.79 18.90
CA THR A 417 0.66 -12.40 17.56
C THR A 417 -0.33 -11.78 16.58
N ARG A 418 0.08 -11.68 15.31
CA ARG A 418 -0.80 -11.42 14.17
C ARG A 418 -1.74 -12.62 13.88
N LYS A 419 -2.72 -12.47 12.98
CA LYS A 419 -3.62 -13.56 12.51
C LYS A 419 -2.94 -14.84 11.96
N VAL A 420 -1.62 -14.84 11.77
CA VAL A 420 -0.82 -15.98 11.27
C VAL A 420 0.07 -16.58 12.37
N GLY A 421 -0.11 -16.17 13.64
CA GLY A 421 0.61 -16.74 14.79
C GLY A 421 2.04 -16.21 15.00
N ALA A 422 2.64 -15.52 14.04
CA ALA A 422 3.97 -14.92 14.21
C ALA A 422 3.98 -13.87 15.34
N THR A 423 4.92 -14.02 16.27
CA THR A 423 5.28 -13.06 17.34
C THR A 423 6.22 -11.96 16.82
N PRO A 424 6.41 -10.86 17.55
CA PRO A 424 7.46 -9.88 17.27
C PRO A 424 8.87 -10.50 17.19
N LEU A 425 9.19 -11.48 18.05
CA LEU A 425 10.48 -12.17 18.06
C LEU A 425 10.72 -13.02 16.80
N ILE A 426 9.71 -13.79 16.36
CA ILE A 426 9.75 -14.51 15.07
C ILE A 426 10.05 -13.53 13.93
N ARG A 427 9.43 -12.35 13.96
CA ARG A 427 9.58 -11.34 12.89
C ARG A 427 10.96 -10.66 12.89
N ALA A 428 11.52 -10.39 14.07
CA ALA A 428 12.88 -9.90 14.21
C ALA A 428 13.92 -10.94 13.73
N ALA A 429 13.71 -12.22 14.07
CA ALA A 429 14.54 -13.34 13.62
C ALA A 429 14.51 -13.53 12.10
N GLN A 430 13.33 -13.49 11.47
CA GLN A 430 13.14 -13.54 10.00
C GLN A 430 13.87 -12.43 9.22
N LYS A 431 14.25 -11.33 9.88
CA LYS A 431 14.91 -10.16 9.26
C LYS A 431 16.33 -9.91 9.75
N GLY A 432 16.86 -10.76 10.65
CA GLY A 432 18.22 -10.61 11.20
C GLY A 432 18.39 -9.41 12.13
N LEU A 433 17.29 -8.92 12.72
CA LEU A 433 17.26 -7.71 13.54
C LEU A 433 17.76 -7.99 14.98
N THR A 434 19.01 -8.47 15.10
CA THR A 434 19.65 -8.97 16.33
C THR A 434 19.44 -8.04 17.53
N SER A 435 19.68 -6.73 17.39
CA SER A 435 19.53 -5.74 18.46
C SER A 435 18.09 -5.57 18.97
N THR A 436 17.09 -5.90 18.13
CA THR A 436 15.66 -5.86 18.47
C THR A 436 15.19 -7.20 19.02
N ALA A 437 15.73 -8.31 18.53
CA ALA A 437 15.53 -9.63 19.14
C ALA A 437 16.07 -9.68 20.58
N ALA A 438 17.27 -9.12 20.83
CA ALA A 438 17.84 -8.96 22.15
C ALA A 438 16.89 -8.25 23.12
N LEU A 439 16.36 -7.08 22.72
CA LEU A 439 15.41 -6.29 23.51
C LEU A 439 14.12 -7.07 23.83
N LEU A 440 13.60 -7.83 22.87
CA LEU A 440 12.40 -8.64 23.08
C LEU A 440 12.66 -9.75 24.12
N LEU A 441 13.83 -10.39 24.10
CA LEU A 441 14.23 -11.38 25.10
C LEU A 441 14.50 -10.77 26.48
N GLU A 442 15.11 -9.58 26.54
CA GLU A 442 15.26 -8.79 27.78
C GLU A 442 13.89 -8.53 28.44
N HIS A 443 12.85 -8.30 27.63
CA HIS A 443 11.45 -8.16 28.06
C HIS A 443 10.64 -9.47 28.08
N SER A 444 11.30 -10.62 28.22
CA SER A 444 10.69 -11.94 28.42
C SER A 444 9.79 -12.44 27.27
N ALA A 445 10.14 -12.15 26.01
CA ALA A 445 9.53 -12.80 24.85
C ALA A 445 9.65 -14.33 24.93
N THR A 446 8.59 -15.04 24.51
CA THR A 446 8.60 -16.51 24.46
C THR A 446 9.55 -17.00 23.36
N LEU A 447 10.72 -17.47 23.78
CA LEU A 447 11.86 -17.84 22.92
C LEU A 447 11.51 -18.86 21.83
N ASP A 448 10.80 -19.93 22.21
CA ASP A 448 10.39 -21.01 21.29
C ASP A 448 8.92 -20.91 20.86
N ALA A 449 8.36 -19.69 20.83
CA ALA A 449 7.03 -19.47 20.27
C ALA A 449 6.98 -19.93 18.81
N THR A 450 5.88 -20.58 18.41
CA THR A 450 5.72 -21.11 17.04
C THR A 450 4.67 -20.35 16.25
N ASP A 451 4.92 -20.17 14.95
CA ASP A 451 3.91 -19.68 14.03
C ASP A 451 2.90 -20.77 13.61
N GLN A 452 1.96 -20.44 12.72
CA GLN A 452 0.98 -21.41 12.19
C GLN A 452 1.59 -22.62 11.45
N GLY A 453 2.86 -22.57 11.04
CA GLY A 453 3.60 -23.68 10.46
C GLY A 453 4.43 -24.46 11.47
N GLY A 454 4.39 -24.11 12.76
CA GLY A 454 5.21 -24.72 13.80
C GLY A 454 6.66 -24.21 13.85
N ALA A 455 7.01 -23.17 13.10
CA ALA A 455 8.38 -22.68 13.04
C ALA A 455 8.69 -21.68 14.18
N THR A 456 9.84 -21.88 14.85
CA THR A 456 10.37 -21.03 15.94
C THR A 456 11.19 -19.84 15.40
N PRO A 457 11.54 -18.83 16.23
CA PRO A 457 12.50 -17.79 15.85
C PRO A 457 13.83 -18.37 15.37
N LEU A 458 14.36 -19.42 16.03
CA LEU A 458 15.62 -20.05 15.65
C LEU A 458 15.51 -20.72 14.27
N PHE A 459 14.41 -21.42 14.00
CA PHE A 459 14.14 -21.99 12.68
C PHE A 459 14.18 -20.90 11.59
N TRP A 460 13.51 -19.76 11.82
CA TRP A 460 13.50 -18.66 10.85
C TRP A 460 14.85 -17.94 10.71
N ALA A 461 15.61 -17.76 11.80
CA ALA A 461 16.96 -17.19 11.72
C ALA A 461 17.92 -18.10 10.93
N ALA A 462 17.81 -19.42 11.11
CA ALA A 462 18.61 -20.41 10.40
C ALA A 462 18.26 -20.48 8.90
N VAL A 463 16.97 -20.52 8.57
CA VAL A 463 16.46 -20.46 7.18
C VAL A 463 16.96 -19.21 6.45
N MET A 464 16.95 -18.05 7.10
CA MET A 464 17.30 -16.77 6.48
C MET A 464 18.82 -16.45 6.52
N GLY A 465 19.67 -17.35 7.04
CA GLY A 465 21.11 -17.14 7.16
C GLY A 465 21.49 -15.99 8.11
N HIS A 466 20.71 -15.78 9.18
CA HIS A 466 20.89 -14.67 10.11
C HIS A 466 21.71 -15.10 11.35
N ASN A 467 22.98 -15.42 11.09
CA ASN A 467 23.87 -16.12 12.01
C ASN A 467 24.02 -15.43 13.37
N SER A 468 24.18 -14.10 13.41
CA SER A 468 24.23 -13.33 14.66
C SER A 468 22.92 -13.40 15.47
N THR A 469 21.77 -13.48 14.82
CA THR A 469 20.48 -13.64 15.52
C THR A 469 20.26 -15.07 15.97
N ALA A 470 20.68 -16.06 15.19
CA ALA A 470 20.66 -17.47 15.61
C ALA A 470 21.57 -17.72 16.81
N ALA A 471 22.78 -17.13 16.82
CA ALA A 471 23.71 -17.19 17.95
C ALA A 471 23.09 -16.62 19.23
N LEU A 472 22.50 -15.43 19.14
CA LEU A 472 21.79 -14.80 20.26
C LEU A 472 20.63 -15.67 20.79
N LEU A 473 19.83 -16.29 19.91
CA LEU A 473 18.77 -17.20 20.33
C LEU A 473 19.33 -18.45 21.05
N LEU A 474 20.44 -19.00 20.56
CA LEU A 474 21.15 -20.15 21.15
C LEU A 474 21.97 -19.81 22.41
N GLU A 475 22.25 -18.52 22.67
CA GLU A 475 22.79 -18.02 23.94
C GLU A 475 21.72 -17.91 25.02
N HIS A 476 20.45 -17.80 24.63
CA HIS A 476 19.28 -17.83 25.51
C HIS A 476 18.66 -19.23 25.65
N ASP A 477 19.37 -20.29 25.26
CA ASP A 477 18.95 -21.71 25.33
C ASP A 477 17.72 -22.06 24.44
N ALA A 478 17.59 -21.47 23.25
CA ALA A 478 16.54 -21.84 22.29
C ALA A 478 16.61 -23.31 21.86
N ALA A 479 15.45 -23.93 21.64
CA ALA A 479 15.33 -25.34 21.31
C ALA A 479 15.94 -25.65 19.92
N VAL A 480 17.20 -26.11 19.92
CA VAL A 480 18.02 -26.36 18.74
C VAL A 480 17.45 -27.44 17.81
N ASP A 481 16.62 -28.33 18.33
CA ASP A 481 15.98 -29.45 17.63
C ASP A 481 14.48 -29.21 17.33
N ALA A 482 13.92 -28.04 17.65
CA ALA A 482 12.50 -27.75 17.46
C ALA A 482 12.07 -27.87 15.98
N THR A 483 11.13 -28.78 15.71
CA THR A 483 10.67 -29.06 14.34
C THR A 483 9.42 -28.29 13.94
N ASN A 484 9.36 -27.84 12.69
CA ASN A 484 8.13 -27.33 12.08
C ASN A 484 7.11 -28.45 11.77
N GLN A 485 5.94 -28.11 11.21
CA GLN A 485 4.90 -29.06 10.80
C GLN A 485 5.31 -30.04 9.68
N GLU A 486 6.44 -29.83 9.00
CA GLU A 486 7.02 -30.78 8.03
C GLU A 486 8.04 -31.73 8.71
N GLY A 487 8.32 -31.56 10.01
CA GLY A 487 9.34 -32.30 10.75
C GLY A 487 10.76 -31.77 10.58
N LYS A 488 10.96 -30.61 9.94
CA LYS A 488 12.29 -30.05 9.69
C LYS A 488 12.83 -29.33 10.93
N THR A 489 14.06 -29.64 11.32
CA THR A 489 14.85 -28.91 12.33
C THR A 489 15.44 -27.63 11.73
N PRO A 490 15.94 -26.66 12.54
CA PRO A 490 16.65 -25.49 12.04
C PRO A 490 17.88 -25.86 11.20
N LEU A 491 18.59 -26.92 11.57
CA LEU A 491 19.78 -27.43 10.87
C LEU A 491 19.45 -27.92 9.45
N LEU A 492 18.36 -28.69 9.30
CA LEU A 492 17.88 -29.14 7.98
C LEU A 492 17.32 -27.96 7.16
N ALA A 493 16.61 -27.04 7.81
CA ALA A 493 15.98 -25.91 7.14
C ALA A 493 16.97 -24.85 6.61
N ALA A 494 18.14 -24.70 7.25
CA ALA A 494 19.23 -23.84 6.79
C ALA A 494 19.77 -24.21 5.39
N LEU A 495 19.68 -25.48 5.00
CA LEU A 495 20.10 -25.96 3.68
C LEU A 495 19.06 -25.68 2.59
N ALA A 496 17.78 -25.60 2.96
CA ALA A 496 16.66 -25.57 2.02
C ALA A 496 16.36 -24.19 1.42
N TYR A 497 16.93 -23.11 1.97
CA TYR A 497 16.56 -21.74 1.58
C TYR A 497 17.40 -21.19 0.42
N ARG A 498 16.69 -20.67 -0.58
CA ARG A 498 17.22 -19.78 -1.61
C ARG A 498 16.50 -18.46 -1.47
N ASP A 499 17.23 -17.35 -1.55
CA ASP A 499 16.67 -16.02 -1.38
C ASP A 499 15.49 -15.82 -2.34
N PHE A 500 14.29 -15.68 -1.77
CA PHE A 500 13.02 -15.57 -2.50
C PHE A 500 12.95 -14.32 -3.40
N LEU A 501 13.81 -13.32 -3.18
CA LEU A 501 13.86 -12.07 -3.93
C LEU A 501 14.95 -12.05 -5.01
N SER A 502 16.13 -12.64 -4.77
CA SER A 502 17.22 -12.67 -5.76
C SER A 502 17.36 -13.98 -6.55
N GLY A 503 16.73 -15.07 -6.09
CA GLY A 503 16.86 -16.40 -6.68
C GLY A 503 18.25 -17.02 -6.53
N LYS A 504 19.17 -16.37 -5.80
CA LYS A 504 20.51 -16.87 -5.52
C LYS A 504 20.49 -17.72 -4.24
N PRO A 505 21.33 -18.77 -4.13
CA PRO A 505 21.67 -19.30 -2.82
C PRO A 505 22.34 -18.20 -1.98
N HIS A 506 22.25 -18.31 -0.65
CA HIS A 506 23.15 -17.57 0.22
C HIS A 506 24.60 -17.86 -0.16
N ASP A 507 25.53 -16.98 0.22
CA ASP A 507 26.93 -17.32 0.11
C ASP A 507 27.20 -18.58 0.95
N GLU A 508 28.02 -19.48 0.40
CA GLU A 508 28.31 -20.77 1.04
C GLU A 508 28.95 -20.59 2.43
N GLY A 509 29.60 -19.44 2.68
CA GLY A 509 30.13 -19.06 3.99
C GLY A 509 29.05 -18.94 5.06
N THR A 510 28.01 -18.14 4.81
CA THR A 510 26.86 -17.98 5.72
C THR A 510 26.21 -19.32 6.05
N ILE A 511 26.02 -20.21 5.05
CA ILE A 511 25.45 -21.56 5.26
C ILE A 511 26.37 -22.43 6.14
N LEU A 512 27.69 -22.40 5.90
CA LEU A 512 28.64 -23.16 6.71
C LEU A 512 28.68 -22.67 8.16
N GLU A 513 28.66 -21.36 8.39
CA GLU A 513 28.68 -20.77 9.73
C GLU A 513 27.41 -21.10 10.54
N ILE A 514 26.21 -21.09 9.93
CA ILE A 514 24.98 -21.50 10.65
C ILE A 514 24.96 -23.00 10.95
N LEU A 515 25.44 -23.85 10.02
CA LEU A 515 25.53 -25.29 10.24
C LEU A 515 26.54 -25.63 11.35
N GLU A 516 27.70 -24.95 11.36
CA GLU A 516 28.70 -25.08 12.42
C GLU A 516 28.15 -24.65 13.78
N LEU A 517 27.55 -23.47 13.85
CA LEU A 517 26.93 -22.93 15.07
C LEU A 517 25.85 -23.86 15.64
N LEU A 518 24.96 -24.40 14.80
CA LEU A 518 23.91 -25.32 15.22
C LEU A 518 24.49 -26.66 15.67
N ALA A 519 25.47 -27.23 14.93
CA ALA A 519 26.15 -28.46 15.31
C ALA A 519 26.88 -28.33 16.66
N ASP A 520 27.61 -27.23 16.88
CA ASP A 520 28.34 -26.97 18.13
C ASP A 520 27.40 -26.72 19.32
N LYS A 521 26.17 -26.26 19.07
CA LYS A 521 25.09 -26.16 20.05
C LYS A 521 24.28 -27.46 20.21
N GLY A 522 24.72 -28.57 19.61
CA GLY A 522 24.15 -29.90 19.80
C GLY A 522 22.93 -30.22 18.94
N ALA A 523 22.76 -29.54 17.80
CA ALA A 523 21.72 -29.90 16.84
C ALA A 523 21.83 -31.38 16.41
N PRO A 524 20.73 -32.15 16.39
CA PRO A 524 20.76 -33.54 15.95
C PRO A 524 21.02 -33.62 14.43
N LEU A 525 22.25 -33.98 14.07
CA LEU A 525 22.75 -34.00 12.69
C LEU A 525 21.98 -34.95 11.76
N ASP A 526 21.44 -36.02 12.33
CA ASP A 526 20.69 -37.08 11.63
C ASP A 526 19.16 -36.92 11.77
N ALA A 527 18.67 -35.81 12.32
CA ALA A 527 17.24 -35.57 12.42
C ALA A 527 16.59 -35.45 11.03
N ALA A 528 15.70 -36.39 10.73
CA ALA A 528 15.03 -36.49 9.46
C ALA A 528 13.63 -35.85 9.47
N ASP A 529 13.23 -35.24 8.36
CA ASP A 529 11.88 -34.69 8.20
C ASP A 529 10.81 -35.78 7.96
N GLN A 530 9.56 -35.37 7.68
CA GLN A 530 8.49 -36.30 7.34
C GLN A 530 8.73 -37.11 6.05
N GLY A 531 9.64 -36.71 5.17
CA GLY A 531 10.11 -37.50 4.02
C GLY A 531 11.16 -38.56 4.39
N GLY A 532 11.77 -38.45 5.57
CA GLY A 532 12.98 -39.19 5.93
C GLY A 532 14.27 -38.52 5.46
N THR A 533 14.21 -37.26 5.01
CA THR A 533 15.36 -36.53 4.49
C THR A 533 16.18 -35.95 5.65
N THR A 534 17.47 -36.29 5.72
CA THR A 534 18.43 -35.74 6.69
C THR A 534 19.17 -34.51 6.13
N PRO A 535 19.81 -33.67 6.97
CA PRO A 535 20.67 -32.57 6.52
C PRO A 535 21.73 -33.02 5.49
N LEU A 536 22.36 -34.18 5.69
CA LEU A 536 23.36 -34.70 4.77
C LEU A 536 22.76 -35.08 3.41
N MET A 537 21.54 -35.62 3.37
CA MET A 537 20.80 -35.90 2.14
C MET A 537 20.44 -34.63 1.38
N GLU A 538 19.99 -33.58 2.06
CA GLU A 538 19.64 -32.30 1.43
C GLU A 538 20.89 -31.61 0.87
N ALA A 539 21.99 -31.55 1.64
CA ALA A 539 23.28 -31.04 1.16
C ALA A 539 23.79 -31.81 -0.07
N ALA A 540 23.64 -33.14 -0.08
CA ALA A 540 23.98 -34.00 -1.20
C ALA A 540 23.11 -33.77 -2.44
N ALA A 541 21.79 -33.55 -2.26
CA ALA A 541 20.85 -33.26 -3.33
C ALA A 541 21.01 -31.86 -3.95
N LEU A 542 21.57 -30.90 -3.19
CA LEU A 542 21.86 -29.54 -3.63
C LEU A 542 23.29 -29.35 -4.16
N GLY A 543 24.19 -30.31 -3.94
CA GLY A 543 25.59 -30.24 -4.35
C GLY A 543 26.47 -29.39 -3.44
N TYR A 544 26.08 -29.20 -2.18
CA TYR A 544 26.84 -28.41 -1.20
C TYR A 544 27.96 -29.24 -0.57
N THR A 545 29.02 -29.50 -1.34
CA THR A 545 30.14 -30.36 -0.95
C THR A 545 30.73 -29.97 0.41
N ARG A 546 31.02 -28.69 0.64
CA ARG A 546 31.61 -28.23 1.91
C ARG A 546 30.66 -28.37 3.10
N ALA A 547 29.35 -28.25 2.89
CA ALA A 547 28.36 -28.48 3.93
C ALA A 547 28.24 -29.98 4.27
N ALA A 548 28.31 -30.85 3.26
CA ALA A 548 28.36 -32.29 3.46
C ALA A 548 29.65 -32.72 4.20
N GLU A 549 30.82 -32.19 3.82
CA GLU A 549 32.08 -32.39 4.55
C GLU A 549 31.97 -31.94 6.01
N LEU A 550 31.39 -30.77 6.27
CA LEU A 550 31.21 -30.25 7.62
C LEU A 550 30.28 -31.15 8.45
N LEU A 551 29.16 -31.59 7.90
CA LEU A 551 28.22 -32.50 8.57
C LEU A 551 28.86 -33.86 8.90
N LEU A 552 29.59 -34.46 7.95
CA LEU A 552 30.36 -35.69 8.18
C LEU A 552 31.43 -35.50 9.28
N ASN A 553 32.19 -34.40 9.23
CA ASN A 553 33.21 -34.09 10.23
C ASN A 553 32.64 -33.85 11.65
N LYS A 554 31.39 -33.37 11.76
CA LYS A 554 30.67 -33.25 13.04
C LYS A 554 29.99 -34.59 13.45
N GLY A 555 29.93 -35.59 12.57
CA GLY A 555 29.48 -36.95 12.87
C GLY A 555 28.13 -37.39 12.29
N ALA A 556 27.63 -36.75 11.23
CA ALA A 556 26.41 -37.16 10.53
C ALA A 556 26.59 -38.51 9.79
N SER A 557 25.53 -39.32 9.72
CA SER A 557 25.56 -40.66 9.12
C SER A 557 25.24 -40.66 7.61
N SER A 558 26.22 -41.04 6.79
CA SER A 558 26.09 -41.25 5.33
C SER A 558 25.13 -42.39 4.94
N GLU A 559 25.05 -43.42 5.79
CA GLU A 559 24.29 -44.67 5.58
C GLU A 559 22.75 -44.56 5.74
N LEU A 560 22.25 -43.41 6.21
CA LEU A 560 20.80 -43.23 6.37
C LEU A 560 20.12 -43.17 4.99
N ALA A 561 18.88 -43.67 4.93
CA ALA A 561 18.06 -43.67 3.73
C ALA A 561 16.68 -43.04 3.99
N ASP A 562 16.20 -42.25 3.03
CA ASP A 562 14.86 -41.66 3.09
C ASP A 562 13.74 -42.70 2.91
N LYS A 563 12.47 -42.27 2.94
CA LYS A 563 11.32 -43.18 2.76
C LYS A 563 11.22 -43.83 1.36
N GLU A 564 11.99 -43.36 0.38
CA GLU A 564 12.11 -43.96 -0.94
C GLU A 564 13.33 -44.91 -1.03
N GLY A 565 14.11 -45.05 0.05
CA GLY A 565 15.31 -45.89 0.13
C GLY A 565 16.56 -45.22 -0.44
N ARG A 566 16.57 -43.89 -0.59
CA ARG A 566 17.70 -43.13 -1.14
C ARG A 566 18.64 -42.66 -0.03
N THR A 567 19.91 -43.01 -0.13
CA THR A 567 21.01 -42.45 0.69
C THR A 567 21.51 -41.12 0.13
N ALA A 568 22.27 -40.37 0.92
CA ALA A 568 22.89 -39.11 0.49
C ALA A 568 23.74 -39.28 -0.79
N ALA A 569 24.58 -40.32 -0.86
CA ALA A 569 25.35 -40.64 -2.07
C ALA A 569 24.46 -40.87 -3.30
N SER A 570 23.37 -41.65 -3.14
CA SER A 570 22.44 -41.93 -4.24
C SER A 570 21.73 -40.66 -4.75
N LEU A 571 21.42 -39.73 -3.84
CA LEU A 571 20.84 -38.42 -4.17
C LEU A 571 21.83 -37.55 -4.93
N ALA A 572 23.06 -37.38 -4.44
CA ALA A 572 24.13 -36.66 -5.14
C ALA A 572 24.34 -37.19 -6.57
N ARG A 573 24.44 -38.52 -6.71
CA ARG A 573 24.60 -39.21 -8.00
C ARG A 573 23.40 -38.98 -8.93
N SER A 574 22.17 -39.00 -8.40
CA SER A 574 20.94 -38.72 -9.17
C SER A 574 20.84 -37.28 -9.69
N LYS A 575 21.50 -36.33 -9.00
CA LYS A 575 21.55 -34.90 -9.35
C LYS A 575 22.77 -34.51 -10.18
N GLY A 576 23.71 -35.44 -10.37
CA GLY A 576 24.94 -35.25 -11.17
C GLY A 576 26.15 -34.77 -10.37
N HIS A 577 26.08 -34.72 -9.04
CA HIS A 577 27.18 -34.35 -8.16
C HIS A 577 28.10 -35.56 -7.89
N ASN A 578 28.75 -36.07 -8.94
CA ASN A 578 29.50 -37.33 -8.88
C ASN A 578 30.66 -37.33 -7.88
N GLU A 579 31.45 -36.26 -7.82
CA GLU A 579 32.58 -36.14 -6.87
C GLU A 579 32.10 -36.16 -5.41
N LEU A 580 30.96 -35.52 -5.13
CA LEU A 580 30.30 -35.56 -3.83
C LEU A 580 29.72 -36.95 -3.53
N ALA A 581 29.15 -37.63 -4.52
CA ALA A 581 28.67 -39.00 -4.35
C ALA A 581 29.81 -39.99 -4.03
N GLU A 582 30.97 -39.86 -4.68
CA GLU A 582 32.15 -40.68 -4.41
C GLU A 582 32.74 -40.41 -3.03
N MET A 583 32.73 -39.15 -2.56
CA MET A 583 33.11 -38.81 -1.18
C MET A 583 32.12 -39.40 -0.15
N LEU A 584 30.80 -39.31 -0.41
CA LEU A 584 29.76 -39.87 0.47
C LEU A 584 29.72 -41.40 0.48
N GLU A 585 30.25 -42.08 -0.54
CA GLU A 585 30.44 -43.54 -0.57
C GLU A 585 31.73 -44.01 0.14
N ALA A 586 32.61 -43.07 0.50
CA ALA A 586 33.90 -43.33 1.15
C ALA A 586 33.96 -42.92 2.63
N ALA A 587 32.89 -42.30 3.15
CA ALA A 587 32.77 -41.76 4.51
C ALA A 587 31.77 -42.57 5.34
#